data_AF-A0A6P1E8P1-F1
#
_entry.id   AF-A0A6P1E8P1-F1
#
_cell.length_a   1.000
_cell.length_b   1.000
_cell.length_c   1.000
_cell.angle_alpha   90.00
_cell.angle_beta   90.00
_cell.angle_gamma   90.00
#
_symmetry.space_group_name_H-M   'P 1'
#
loop_
_entity.id
_entity.type
_entity.pdbx_description
1 polymer ?
#
loop_
_entity_poly.entity_id
_entity_poly.type
_entity_poly.pdbx_seq_one_letter_code
_entity_poly.pdbx_strand_id
1 'polypeptide(L)'
;MMVKRVLLGMALIFSFILIDQSVASAAKVTKNSFLTTKRVIKTYNSSKTIKVTIPKGTTVLVNGTKNDNGQKYVSLNLNRLRYQIRRPLITAQNSSRVSRWILAKGQNFSKTNKPVYLSYYSLTRSNKGHALLSYVANGDLWKGSTLPADYAQLTGTRFTITTDGYLDFFSSSPYKYTISPKPTSSTEIQKSYYRSSRQLYLYFKTKLKGLPVTKVSTKGNNRYRLSINRTTQTTSTAIPNEDDATRVTLNEIYQIGKTDYYMHTENARFLGED
;
A
#
# COMPACT_ATOMS: atom_id res chain seq x y z
N MET A 1 25.95 79.89 -20.42
CA MET A 1 25.87 79.40 -19.02
C MET A 1 25.01 78.14 -19.00
N MET A 2 25.64 76.97 -19.17
CA MET A 2 24.96 75.66 -19.30
C MET A 2 24.89 74.97 -17.93
N VAL A 3 23.68 74.68 -17.46
CA VAL A 3 23.48 73.87 -16.26
C VAL A 3 23.29 72.41 -16.68
N LYS A 4 24.31 71.59 -16.44
CA LYS A 4 24.26 70.13 -16.59
C LYS A 4 23.38 69.54 -15.47
N ARG A 5 22.30 68.84 -15.84
CA ARG A 5 21.53 68.00 -14.92
C ARG A 5 22.17 66.62 -14.86
N VAL A 6 22.64 66.24 -13.68
CA VAL A 6 23.16 64.91 -13.36
C VAL A 6 21.98 63.98 -13.10
N LEU A 7 21.86 62.93 -13.91
CA LEU A 7 20.95 61.80 -13.66
C LEU A 7 21.59 60.87 -12.62
N LEU A 8 21.02 60.83 -11.42
CA LEU A 8 21.33 59.81 -10.41
C LEU A 8 20.61 58.51 -10.82
N GLY A 9 21.37 57.52 -11.28
CA GLY A 9 20.88 56.17 -11.54
C GLY A 9 20.66 55.43 -10.22
N MET A 10 19.42 55.03 -9.94
CA MET A 10 19.11 54.10 -8.87
C MET A 10 19.50 52.67 -9.28
N ALA A 11 20.50 52.11 -8.61
CA ALA A 11 20.84 50.69 -8.71
C ALA A 11 19.84 49.87 -7.86
N LEU A 12 18.96 49.11 -8.53
CA LEU A 12 18.12 48.09 -7.90
C LEU A 12 18.97 46.86 -7.60
N ILE A 13 19.36 46.69 -6.34
CA ILE A 13 19.98 45.46 -5.84
C ILE A 13 18.86 44.43 -5.66
N PHE A 14 18.70 43.53 -6.63
CA PHE A 14 17.87 42.34 -6.46
C PHE A 14 18.57 41.36 -5.52
N SER A 15 18.19 41.38 -4.24
CA SER A 15 18.54 40.33 -3.29
C SER A 15 17.79 39.05 -3.67
N PHE A 16 18.46 38.12 -4.35
CA PHE A 16 17.95 36.77 -4.51
C PHE A 16 17.94 36.08 -3.14
N ILE A 17 16.79 36.08 -2.47
CA ILE A 17 16.54 35.18 -1.35
C ILE A 17 16.51 33.77 -1.95
N LEU A 18 17.61 33.04 -1.79
CA LEU A 18 17.64 31.59 -1.95
C LEU A 18 16.74 30.99 -0.86
N ILE A 19 15.45 30.90 -1.14
CA ILE A 19 14.54 30.08 -0.37
C ILE A 19 14.99 28.64 -0.61
N ASP A 20 15.65 28.07 0.40
CA ASP A 20 16.05 26.67 0.43
C ASP A 20 14.79 25.79 0.24
N GLN A 21 14.59 25.32 -1.00
CA GLN A 21 13.47 24.45 -1.38
C GLN A 21 13.45 23.13 -0.60
N SER A 22 14.47 22.86 0.22
CA SER A 22 14.51 21.69 1.08
C SER A 22 13.36 21.68 2.10
N VAL A 23 12.90 22.82 2.61
CA VAL A 23 11.91 22.88 3.71
C VAL A 23 10.48 22.54 3.22
N ALA A 24 10.12 22.91 1.98
CA ALA A 24 8.80 22.68 1.41
C ALA A 24 8.50 21.21 1.05
N SER A 25 9.53 20.36 0.92
CA SER A 25 9.40 18.96 0.49
C SER A 25 8.90 18.01 1.59
N ALA A 26 9.23 18.27 2.86
CA ALA A 26 8.81 17.43 3.99
C ALA A 26 7.32 17.59 4.36
N ALA A 27 6.71 18.73 4.05
CA ALA A 27 5.34 19.05 4.44
C ALA A 27 4.28 18.08 3.86
N LYS A 28 4.55 17.42 2.72
CA LYS A 28 3.53 16.65 1.97
C LYS A 28 3.50 15.12 2.22
N VAL A 29 4.34 14.60 3.12
CA VAL A 29 4.33 13.15 3.46
C VAL A 29 3.28 12.89 4.54
N THR A 30 2.34 11.98 4.30
CA THR A 30 1.24 11.67 5.24
C THR A 30 1.07 10.15 5.36
N LYS A 31 0.28 9.69 6.35
CA LYS A 31 -0.16 8.30 6.40
C LYS A 31 -0.80 7.90 5.07
N ASN A 32 -0.52 6.68 4.61
CA ASN A 32 -0.95 6.12 3.34
C ASN A 32 -0.39 6.79 2.08
N SER A 33 0.59 7.69 2.22
CA SER A 33 1.39 8.15 1.08
C SER A 33 2.51 7.15 0.72
N PHE A 34 3.06 7.30 -0.48
CA PHE A 34 4.13 6.45 -1.00
C PHE A 34 5.45 7.21 -1.09
N LEU A 35 6.53 6.49 -0.80
CA LEU A 35 7.90 6.96 -0.93
C LEU A 35 8.73 5.93 -1.70
N THR A 36 9.83 6.36 -2.31
CA THR A 36 10.86 5.47 -2.84
C THR A 36 12.16 5.67 -2.09
N THR A 37 12.79 4.59 -1.65
CA THR A 37 14.08 4.64 -0.95
C THR A 37 15.19 5.11 -1.89
N LYS A 38 15.98 6.13 -1.50
CA LYS A 38 17.13 6.64 -2.28
C LYS A 38 18.44 5.91 -1.96
N ARG A 39 18.47 5.15 -0.85
CA ARG A 39 19.58 4.30 -0.42
C ARG A 39 19.05 3.03 0.24
N VAL A 40 19.93 2.08 0.52
CA VAL A 40 19.59 0.93 1.36
C VAL A 40 19.23 1.43 2.76
N ILE A 41 18.03 1.11 3.23
CA ILE A 41 17.56 1.46 4.57
C ILE A 41 17.74 0.24 5.47
N LYS A 42 18.66 0.33 6.43
CA LYS A 42 18.80 -0.63 7.52
C LYS A 42 18.03 -0.09 8.72
N THR A 43 17.02 -0.80 9.18
CA THR A 43 16.14 -0.38 10.28
C THR A 43 15.73 -1.58 11.14
N TYR A 44 14.81 -1.36 12.07
CA TYR A 44 14.14 -2.40 12.84
C TYR A 44 12.62 -2.34 12.64
N ASN A 45 11.91 -3.37 13.08
CA ASN A 45 10.49 -3.25 13.39
C ASN A 45 10.26 -2.23 14.53
N SER A 46 9.01 -1.83 14.76
CA SER A 46 8.69 -0.82 15.77
C SER A 46 9.05 -1.24 17.19
N SER A 47 9.00 -2.55 17.50
CA SER A 47 9.41 -3.12 18.78
C SER A 47 10.93 -3.18 18.97
N LYS A 48 11.72 -2.78 17.97
CA LYS A 48 13.20 -2.74 18.00
C LYS A 48 13.87 -4.11 18.16
N THR A 49 13.15 -5.19 17.87
CA THR A 49 13.63 -6.57 18.08
C THR A 49 14.20 -7.19 16.80
N ILE A 50 13.65 -6.85 15.64
CA ILE A 50 14.00 -7.50 14.36
C ILE A 50 14.58 -6.51 13.38
N LYS A 51 15.80 -6.77 12.90
CA LYS A 51 16.46 -6.01 11.84
C LYS A 51 15.77 -6.24 10.50
N VAL A 52 15.59 -5.16 9.74
CA VAL A 52 15.00 -5.17 8.40
C VAL A 52 15.85 -4.33 7.46
N THR A 53 16.18 -4.90 6.31
CA THR A 53 16.92 -4.23 5.25
C THR A 53 16.01 -4.00 4.06
N ILE A 54 15.80 -2.74 3.70
CA ILE A 54 14.99 -2.33 2.55
C ILE A 54 15.96 -1.84 1.45
N PRO A 55 16.01 -2.50 0.27
CA PRO A 55 16.91 -2.11 -0.82
C PRO A 55 16.65 -0.69 -1.33
N LYS A 56 17.66 -0.06 -1.95
CA LYS A 56 17.48 1.17 -2.73
C LYS A 56 16.46 0.94 -3.85
N GLY A 57 15.70 1.98 -4.23
CA GLY A 57 14.68 1.90 -5.27
C GLY A 57 13.39 1.18 -4.85
N THR A 58 13.24 0.78 -3.59
CA THR A 58 12.02 0.15 -3.10
C THR A 58 10.92 1.19 -2.86
N THR A 59 9.75 0.97 -3.46
CA THR A 59 8.54 1.74 -3.13
C THR A 59 7.91 1.22 -1.84
N VAL A 60 7.67 2.13 -0.90
CA VAL A 60 7.19 1.83 0.45
C VAL A 60 5.91 2.61 0.77
N LEU A 61 5.04 2.03 1.59
CA LEU A 61 3.83 2.67 2.11
C LEU A 61 4.08 3.25 3.50
N VAL A 62 3.79 4.55 3.68
CA VAL A 62 3.87 5.22 4.97
C VAL A 62 2.74 4.75 5.88
N ASN A 63 3.08 4.13 7.01
CA ASN A 63 2.13 3.70 8.03
C ASN A 63 1.74 4.85 8.97
N GLY A 64 2.67 5.74 9.28
CA GLY A 64 2.45 6.88 10.15
C GLY A 64 3.54 7.93 10.00
N THR A 65 3.27 9.11 10.54
CA THR A 65 4.19 10.26 10.55
C THR A 65 4.28 10.85 11.95
N LYS A 66 5.45 11.34 12.34
CA LYS A 66 5.61 12.19 13.53
C LYS A 66 6.53 13.36 13.22
N ASN A 67 6.38 14.47 13.95
CA ASN A 67 7.34 15.56 13.96
C ASN A 67 8.08 15.54 15.30
N ASP A 68 9.39 15.73 15.26
CA ASP A 68 10.26 15.63 16.42
C ASP A 68 11.46 16.57 16.18
N ASN A 69 11.67 17.56 17.04
CA ASN A 69 12.72 18.60 16.91
C ASN A 69 12.78 19.25 15.51
N GLY A 70 11.63 19.67 14.98
CA GLY A 70 11.52 20.27 13.64
C GLY A 70 11.75 19.30 12.47
N GLN A 71 12.00 18.02 12.75
CA GLN A 71 12.22 16.99 11.74
C GLN A 71 11.02 16.07 11.61
N LYS A 72 10.69 15.70 10.38
CA LYS A 72 9.61 14.77 10.08
C LYS A 72 10.12 13.35 9.93
N TYR A 73 9.49 12.43 10.64
CA TYR A 73 9.77 11.00 10.60
C TYR A 73 8.58 10.23 10.04
N VAL A 74 8.86 9.11 9.39
CA VAL A 74 7.88 8.16 8.88
C VAL A 74 8.12 6.78 9.49
N SER A 75 7.05 6.05 9.72
CA SER A 75 7.09 4.59 9.87
C SER A 75 6.54 3.96 8.61
N LEU A 76 7.07 2.79 8.23
CA LEU A 76 6.73 2.08 7.01
C LEU A 76 5.89 0.85 7.31
N ASN A 77 4.94 0.53 6.45
CA ASN A 77 4.19 -0.73 6.53
C ASN A 77 5.04 -1.86 5.91
N LEU A 78 5.75 -2.60 6.75
CA LEU A 78 6.65 -3.68 6.34
C LEU A 78 5.89 -4.90 5.81
N ASN A 79 4.67 -5.13 6.29
CA ASN A 79 3.85 -6.25 5.83
C ASN A 79 3.43 -6.11 4.35
N ARG A 80 3.46 -4.91 3.80
CA ARG A 80 3.11 -4.64 2.40
C ARG A 80 4.29 -4.80 1.44
N LEU A 81 5.49 -5.13 1.91
CA LEU A 81 6.67 -5.38 1.07
C LEU A 81 6.77 -6.84 0.65
N ARG A 82 7.51 -7.14 -0.43
CA ARG A 82 7.78 -8.51 -0.89
C ARG A 82 8.28 -9.44 0.21
N TYR A 83 7.95 -10.72 0.09
CA TYR A 83 8.27 -11.76 1.08
C TYR A 83 9.72 -11.71 1.58
N GLN A 84 10.68 -11.52 0.67
CA GLN A 84 12.12 -11.50 0.99
C GLN A 84 12.48 -10.43 2.02
N ILE A 85 11.79 -9.28 2.01
CA ILE A 85 12.04 -8.18 2.96
C ILE A 85 11.33 -8.46 4.29
N ARG A 86 10.10 -8.99 4.26
CA ARG A 86 9.30 -9.25 5.48
C ARG A 86 9.62 -10.59 6.16
N ARG A 87 10.34 -11.51 5.50
CA ARG A 87 10.66 -12.85 6.03
C ARG A 87 11.18 -12.84 7.48
N PRO A 88 12.13 -11.97 7.86
CA PRO A 88 12.64 -11.94 9.24
C PRO A 88 11.56 -11.65 10.30
N LEU A 89 10.47 -10.98 9.92
CA LEU A 89 9.36 -10.65 10.80
C LEU A 89 8.42 -11.84 11.03
N ILE A 90 8.38 -12.81 10.11
CA ILE A 90 7.46 -13.96 10.18
C ILE A 90 7.95 -14.95 11.25
N THR A 91 9.26 -15.12 11.38
CA THR A 91 9.89 -16.12 12.24
C THR A 91 10.07 -15.66 13.69
N ALA A 92 9.71 -14.42 14.01
CA ALA A 92 9.99 -13.81 15.30
C ALA A 92 8.77 -13.78 16.23
N GLN A 93 8.98 -14.10 17.50
CA GLN A 93 8.01 -13.79 18.56
C GLN A 93 7.88 -12.26 18.70
N ASN A 94 6.66 -11.77 18.96
CA ASN A 94 6.35 -10.34 19.10
C ASN A 94 6.71 -9.47 17.87
N SER A 95 6.45 -9.99 16.67
CA SER A 95 6.71 -9.26 15.44
C SER A 95 5.75 -8.09 15.24
N SER A 96 6.29 -6.98 14.73
CA SER A 96 5.51 -5.81 14.34
C SER A 96 5.58 -5.65 12.83
N ARG A 97 4.43 -5.39 12.22
CA ARG A 97 4.30 -5.10 10.79
C ARG A 97 4.77 -3.70 10.39
N VAL A 98 5.24 -2.91 11.35
CA VAL A 98 5.61 -1.50 11.15
C VAL A 98 7.09 -1.32 11.43
N SER A 99 7.77 -0.50 10.64
CA SER A 99 9.16 -0.14 10.90
C SER A 99 9.28 0.80 12.11
N ARG A 100 10.49 0.92 12.64
CA ARG A 100 10.86 2.07 13.46
C ARG A 100 10.67 3.37 12.65
N TRP A 101 10.50 4.48 13.37
CA TRP A 101 10.57 5.83 12.82
C TRP A 101 11.90 6.06 12.09
N ILE A 102 11.81 6.49 10.83
CA ILE A 102 12.93 6.82 9.95
C ILE A 102 12.75 8.26 9.50
N LEU A 103 13.83 9.04 9.47
CA LEU A 103 13.78 10.41 8.99
C LEU A 103 13.24 10.47 7.56
N ALA A 104 12.16 11.21 7.35
CA ALA A 104 11.42 11.27 6.09
C ALA A 104 12.13 12.12 5.04
N LYS A 105 12.73 13.23 5.48
CA LYS A 105 13.53 14.15 4.66
C LYS A 105 15.00 13.73 4.67
N GLY A 106 15.75 14.05 3.61
CA GLY A 106 17.18 13.76 3.47
C GLY A 106 17.46 12.63 2.47
N GLN A 107 18.66 12.05 2.54
CA GLN A 107 19.15 11.02 1.61
C GLN A 107 18.38 9.69 1.67
N ASN A 108 17.33 9.56 2.50
CA ASN A 108 16.56 8.32 2.68
C ASN A 108 15.51 8.08 1.61
N PHE A 109 14.70 9.10 1.27
CA PHE A 109 13.49 8.92 0.48
C PHE A 109 13.30 10.02 -0.56
N SER A 110 12.64 9.66 -1.66
CA SER A 110 11.96 10.58 -2.57
C SER A 110 10.45 10.36 -2.48
N LYS A 111 9.66 11.41 -2.74
CA LYS A 111 8.20 11.28 -2.86
C LYS A 111 7.87 10.42 -4.09
N THR A 112 6.82 9.61 -4.00
CA THR A 112 6.36 8.79 -5.11
C THR A 112 4.84 8.82 -5.16
N ASN A 113 4.27 8.88 -6.37
CA ASN A 113 2.83 8.76 -6.54
C ASN A 113 2.38 7.33 -6.24
N LYS A 114 1.09 7.12 -5.99
CA LYS A 114 0.54 5.77 -5.86
C LYS A 114 0.87 4.95 -7.13
N PRO A 115 1.55 3.80 -7.00
CA PRO A 115 1.80 2.93 -8.15
C PRO A 115 0.52 2.42 -8.79
N VAL A 116 0.48 2.37 -10.12
CA VAL A 116 -0.71 1.96 -10.88
C VAL A 116 -1.18 0.55 -10.52
N TYR A 117 -0.26 -0.38 -10.23
CA TYR A 117 -0.60 -1.74 -9.81
C TYR A 117 -1.32 -1.83 -8.44
N LEU A 118 -1.36 -0.76 -7.64
CA LEU A 118 -2.13 -0.71 -6.39
C LEU A 118 -3.47 0.02 -6.54
N SER A 119 -3.82 0.43 -7.76
CA SER A 119 -4.95 1.34 -7.95
C SER A 119 -6.32 0.66 -7.93
N TYR A 120 -6.38 -0.69 -7.98
CA TYR A 120 -7.63 -1.47 -7.93
C TYR A 120 -8.41 -1.33 -6.61
N TYR A 121 -7.84 -0.72 -5.57
CA TYR A 121 -8.53 -0.38 -4.33
C TYR A 121 -8.08 0.98 -3.78
N SER A 122 -8.86 1.59 -2.90
CA SER A 122 -8.47 2.81 -2.19
C SER A 122 -7.70 2.47 -0.91
N LEU A 123 -6.72 3.28 -0.52
CA LEU A 123 -6.04 3.11 0.79
C LEU A 123 -6.78 3.79 1.94
N THR A 124 -7.69 4.69 1.60
CA THR A 124 -8.52 5.46 2.52
C THR A 124 -9.89 5.68 1.88
N ARG A 125 -10.93 5.70 2.70
CA ARG A 125 -12.25 6.23 2.37
C ARG A 125 -12.67 7.20 3.47
N SER A 126 -13.47 8.18 3.09
CA SER A 126 -14.07 9.10 4.04
C SER A 126 -15.19 8.37 4.77
N ASN A 127 -15.14 8.37 6.10
CA ASN A 127 -16.21 7.84 6.94
C ASN A 127 -16.97 8.99 7.64
N LYS A 128 -16.89 10.22 7.09
CA LYS A 128 -17.64 11.36 7.61
C LYS A 128 -19.13 11.01 7.69
N GLY A 129 -19.74 11.21 8.85
CA GLY A 129 -21.13 10.87 9.12
C GLY A 129 -21.41 9.41 9.51
N HIS A 130 -20.38 8.55 9.54
CA HIS A 130 -20.55 7.12 9.86
C HIS A 130 -19.55 6.66 10.92
N ALA A 131 -19.78 7.04 12.18
CA ALA A 131 -18.86 6.78 13.30
C ALA A 131 -18.58 5.28 13.54
N LEU A 132 -19.52 4.40 13.18
CA LEU A 132 -19.42 2.95 13.35
C LEU A 132 -18.78 2.23 12.17
N LEU A 133 -18.51 2.94 11.06
CA LEU A 133 -17.85 2.38 9.89
C LEU A 133 -16.33 2.58 10.00
N SER A 134 -15.58 1.51 9.77
CA SER A 134 -14.12 1.52 9.70
C SER A 134 -13.64 0.93 8.38
N TYR A 135 -12.96 1.74 7.55
CA TYR A 135 -12.37 1.27 6.30
C TYR A 135 -11.05 0.52 6.56
N VAL A 136 -10.97 -0.73 6.13
CA VAL A 136 -9.88 -1.68 6.45
C VAL A 136 -9.25 -2.35 5.21
N ALA A 137 -9.62 -1.93 4.00
CA ALA A 137 -9.09 -2.52 2.78
C ALA A 137 -7.55 -2.50 2.75
N ASN A 138 -6.98 -3.67 2.48
CA ASN A 138 -5.53 -3.89 2.53
C ASN A 138 -4.97 -4.42 1.20
N GLY A 139 -5.80 -4.56 0.16
CA GLY A 139 -5.43 -5.10 -1.16
C GLY A 139 -5.36 -6.63 -1.22
N ASP A 140 -5.84 -7.33 -0.20
CA ASP A 140 -5.97 -8.78 -0.28
C ASP A 140 -7.23 -9.15 -1.07
N LEU A 141 -7.05 -9.99 -2.08
CA LEU A 141 -8.13 -10.58 -2.86
C LEU A 141 -8.21 -12.07 -2.51
N TRP A 142 -9.27 -12.41 -1.79
CA TRP A 142 -9.58 -13.77 -1.34
C TRP A 142 -10.53 -14.43 -2.32
N LYS A 143 -10.25 -15.67 -2.70
CA LYS A 143 -11.14 -16.42 -3.61
C LYS A 143 -12.50 -16.63 -2.93
N GLY A 144 -13.58 -16.38 -3.65
CA GLY A 144 -14.95 -16.50 -3.17
C GLY A 144 -15.71 -15.18 -3.23
N SER A 145 -16.86 -15.12 -2.54
CA SER A 145 -17.78 -14.00 -2.57
C SER A 145 -17.87 -13.21 -1.26
N THR A 146 -17.43 -13.76 -0.11
CA THR A 146 -17.50 -13.03 1.17
C THR A 146 -16.52 -13.57 2.20
N LEU A 147 -16.21 -12.77 3.23
CA LEU A 147 -15.44 -13.20 4.40
C LEU A 147 -16.26 -14.20 5.23
N PRO A 148 -15.75 -15.40 5.57
CA PRO A 148 -16.45 -16.31 6.48
C PRO A 148 -16.61 -15.70 7.88
N ALA A 149 -17.68 -16.03 8.61
CA ALA A 149 -17.89 -15.49 9.95
C ALA A 149 -16.85 -15.99 10.97
N ASP A 150 -16.43 -17.25 10.81
CA ASP A 150 -15.41 -17.96 11.59
C ASP A 150 -13.98 -17.80 11.02
N TYR A 151 -13.75 -16.77 10.18
CA TYR A 151 -12.49 -16.54 9.47
C TYR A 151 -11.23 -16.62 10.36
N ALA A 152 -11.35 -16.32 11.65
CA ALA A 152 -10.23 -16.37 12.59
C ALA A 152 -9.55 -17.74 12.68
N GLN A 153 -10.28 -18.83 12.42
CA GLN A 153 -9.78 -20.22 12.44
C GLN A 153 -9.59 -20.81 11.04
N LEU A 154 -10.03 -20.10 10.00
CA LEU A 154 -10.00 -20.60 8.64
C LEU A 154 -8.78 -20.14 7.85
N THR A 155 -8.54 -20.86 6.75
CA THR A 155 -7.60 -20.47 5.72
C THR A 155 -8.32 -20.37 4.37
N GLY A 156 -7.78 -19.57 3.46
CA GLY A 156 -8.33 -19.42 2.12
C GLY A 156 -7.26 -19.18 1.06
N THR A 157 -7.65 -19.35 -0.21
CA THR A 157 -6.82 -18.93 -1.34
C THR A 157 -6.84 -17.41 -1.45
N ARG A 158 -5.66 -16.80 -1.55
CA ARG A 158 -5.49 -15.34 -1.61
C ARG A 158 -4.44 -14.96 -2.63
N PHE A 159 -4.56 -13.78 -3.21
CA PHE A 159 -3.39 -13.06 -3.70
C PHE A 159 -3.42 -11.60 -3.26
N THR A 160 -2.27 -10.95 -3.31
CA THR A 160 -2.11 -9.55 -2.95
C THR A 160 -0.95 -8.94 -3.73
N ILE A 161 -1.02 -7.62 -3.93
CA ILE A 161 0.05 -6.89 -4.62
C ILE A 161 0.83 -6.09 -3.58
N THR A 162 2.14 -6.28 -3.54
CA THR A 162 3.04 -5.61 -2.62
C THR A 162 3.31 -4.18 -3.08
N THR A 163 3.70 -3.31 -2.16
CA THR A 163 3.95 -1.89 -2.46
C THR A 163 5.17 -1.66 -3.32
N ASP A 164 6.05 -2.66 -3.41
CA ASP A 164 7.25 -2.68 -4.22
C ASP A 164 7.12 -3.53 -5.49
N GLY A 165 5.89 -3.80 -5.93
CA GLY A 165 5.61 -4.27 -7.29
C GLY A 165 5.65 -5.79 -7.48
N TYR A 166 5.37 -6.58 -6.46
CA TYR A 166 5.25 -8.04 -6.57
C TYR A 166 3.79 -8.49 -6.44
N LEU A 167 3.42 -9.52 -7.19
CA LEU A 167 2.17 -10.25 -7.00
C LEU A 167 2.48 -11.52 -6.21
N ASP A 168 1.99 -11.57 -4.97
CA ASP A 168 2.11 -12.73 -4.09
C ASP A 168 0.82 -13.57 -4.15
N PHE A 169 0.94 -14.87 -4.42
CA PHE A 169 -0.18 -15.83 -4.42
C PHE A 169 -0.02 -16.85 -3.29
N PHE A 170 -1.13 -17.20 -2.66
CA PHE A 170 -1.25 -18.14 -1.55
C PHE A 170 -2.36 -19.13 -1.88
N SER A 171 -2.01 -20.41 -2.03
CA SER A 171 -2.99 -21.48 -2.20
C SER A 171 -3.83 -21.68 -0.93
N SER A 172 -3.19 -21.51 0.24
CA SER A 172 -3.82 -21.46 1.56
C SER A 172 -3.10 -20.43 2.42
N SER A 173 -3.85 -19.49 2.99
CA SER A 173 -3.38 -18.46 3.92
C SER A 173 -4.40 -18.32 5.05
N PRO A 174 -3.99 -18.21 6.32
CA PRO A 174 -4.91 -17.83 7.39
C PRO A 174 -5.50 -16.46 7.08
N TYR A 175 -6.79 -16.24 7.37
CA TYR A 175 -7.42 -14.93 7.22
C TYR A 175 -6.90 -13.95 8.27
N LYS A 176 -6.65 -14.43 9.49
CA LYS A 176 -6.09 -13.65 10.59
C LYS A 176 -4.58 -13.85 10.66
N TYR A 177 -3.82 -12.79 10.37
CA TYR A 177 -2.36 -12.80 10.51
C TYR A 177 -1.81 -11.40 10.83
N THR A 178 -0.67 -11.35 11.52
CA THR A 178 0.06 -10.09 11.79
C THR A 178 0.99 -9.73 10.63
N ILE A 179 1.78 -10.72 10.18
CA ILE A 179 2.66 -10.64 9.02
C ILE A 179 2.18 -11.68 8.00
N SER A 180 2.03 -11.26 6.75
CA SER A 180 1.58 -12.11 5.65
C SER A 180 2.60 -13.23 5.46
N PRO A 181 2.15 -14.50 5.43
CA PRO A 181 3.04 -15.66 5.44
C PRO A 181 3.90 -15.75 4.17
N LYS A 182 4.67 -16.83 4.07
CA LYS A 182 5.37 -17.18 2.83
C LYS A 182 4.33 -17.45 1.73
N PRO A 183 4.38 -16.75 0.59
CA PRO A 183 3.50 -17.05 -0.53
C PRO A 183 3.87 -18.38 -1.18
N THR A 184 2.86 -19.07 -1.72
CA THR A 184 3.04 -20.26 -2.56
C THR A 184 3.86 -19.92 -3.80
N SER A 185 3.61 -18.73 -4.37
CA SER A 185 4.39 -18.21 -5.50
C SER A 185 4.37 -16.69 -5.50
N SER A 186 5.43 -16.08 -6.05
CA SER A 186 5.55 -14.63 -6.18
C SER A 186 6.21 -14.28 -7.50
N THR A 187 5.81 -13.18 -8.11
CA THR A 187 6.41 -12.68 -9.36
C THR A 187 6.40 -11.16 -9.41
N GLU A 188 7.41 -10.59 -10.05
CA GLU A 188 7.53 -9.15 -10.20
C GLU A 188 6.63 -8.64 -11.33
N ILE A 189 5.89 -7.56 -11.05
CA ILE A 189 5.09 -6.84 -12.02
C ILE A 189 6.02 -5.98 -12.88
N GLN A 190 6.09 -6.29 -14.17
CA GLN A 190 6.96 -5.63 -15.13
C GLN A 190 6.31 -4.38 -15.72
N LYS A 191 4.98 -4.41 -15.86
CA LYS A 191 4.17 -3.29 -16.35
C LYS A 191 2.77 -3.40 -15.79
N SER A 192 2.14 -2.25 -15.53
CA SER A 192 0.73 -2.17 -15.17
C SER A 192 0.08 -0.95 -15.80
N TYR A 193 -1.16 -1.08 -16.26
CA TYR A 193 -1.97 0.04 -16.72
C TYR A 193 -3.47 -0.26 -16.62
N TYR A 194 -4.28 0.79 -16.56
CA TYR A 194 -5.73 0.68 -16.63
C TYR A 194 -6.20 0.52 -18.07
N ARG A 195 -6.95 -0.54 -18.35
CA ARG A 195 -7.70 -0.65 -19.60
C ARG A 195 -9.00 0.14 -19.54
N SER A 196 -9.61 0.23 -18.36
CA SER A 196 -10.77 1.05 -18.06
C SER A 196 -10.77 1.40 -16.57
N SER A 197 -11.74 2.22 -16.12
CA SER A 197 -11.89 2.62 -14.71
C SER A 197 -12.05 1.44 -13.74
N ARG A 198 -12.42 0.24 -14.24
CA ARG A 198 -12.65 -0.97 -13.43
C ARG A 198 -11.72 -2.12 -13.77
N GLN A 199 -10.82 -1.97 -14.73
CA GLN A 199 -10.00 -3.05 -15.24
C GLN A 199 -8.51 -2.69 -15.20
N LEU A 200 -7.79 -3.36 -14.31
CA LEU A 200 -6.34 -3.24 -14.14
C LEU A 200 -5.62 -4.42 -14.80
N TYR A 201 -4.67 -4.13 -15.67
CA TYR A 201 -3.78 -5.13 -16.26
C TYR A 201 -2.41 -5.11 -15.60
N LEU A 202 -1.92 -6.31 -15.29
CA LEU A 202 -0.60 -6.56 -14.75
C LEU A 202 0.15 -7.49 -15.68
N TYR A 203 1.39 -7.18 -16.00
CA TYR A 203 2.24 -7.95 -16.90
C TYR A 203 3.43 -8.53 -16.16
N PHE A 204 3.79 -9.75 -16.54
CA PHE A 204 4.83 -10.55 -15.90
C PHE A 204 5.70 -11.24 -16.94
N LYS A 205 6.95 -11.48 -16.57
CA LYS A 205 7.89 -12.25 -17.39
C LYS A 205 7.59 -13.74 -17.36
N THR A 206 7.18 -14.25 -16.20
CA THR A 206 6.92 -15.66 -15.94
C THR A 206 5.45 -15.91 -15.64
N LYS A 207 4.97 -17.13 -15.97
CA LYS A 207 3.62 -17.56 -15.63
C LYS A 207 3.52 -17.76 -14.12
N LEU A 208 2.61 -17.04 -13.47
CA LEU A 208 2.30 -17.29 -12.07
C LEU A 208 1.35 -18.49 -11.96
N LYS A 209 1.75 -19.53 -11.22
CA LYS A 209 0.91 -20.70 -10.95
C LYS A 209 -0.18 -20.32 -9.94
N GLY A 210 -1.41 -20.81 -10.15
CA GLY A 210 -2.55 -20.62 -9.24
C GLY A 210 -3.52 -19.49 -9.62
N LEU A 211 -3.16 -18.64 -10.60
CA LEU A 211 -4.03 -17.59 -11.12
C LEU A 211 -4.23 -17.71 -12.64
N PRO A 212 -5.41 -17.31 -13.18
CA PRO A 212 -5.71 -17.40 -14.60
C PRO A 212 -5.01 -16.28 -15.39
N VAL A 213 -3.70 -16.47 -15.64
CA VAL A 213 -2.89 -15.57 -16.46
C VAL A 213 -2.95 -15.94 -17.94
N THR A 214 -3.10 -14.94 -18.80
CA THR A 214 -3.09 -15.10 -20.27
C THR A 214 -1.67 -14.89 -20.79
N LYS A 215 -1.16 -15.79 -21.65
CA LYS A 215 0.08 -15.53 -22.39
C LYS A 215 -0.23 -14.55 -23.53
N VAL A 216 0.44 -13.40 -23.55
CA VAL A 216 0.20 -12.30 -24.52
C VAL A 216 1.41 -12.00 -25.39
N SER A 217 2.58 -12.55 -25.04
CA SER A 217 3.79 -12.51 -25.87
C SER A 217 4.62 -13.78 -25.64
N THR A 218 5.43 -14.15 -26.63
CA THR A 218 6.38 -15.26 -26.55
C THR A 218 7.72 -14.85 -25.93
N LYS A 219 8.10 -13.57 -26.04
CA LYS A 219 9.41 -13.02 -25.62
C LYS A 219 9.27 -11.73 -24.80
N GLY A 220 10.36 -11.30 -24.18
CA GLY A 220 10.45 -10.08 -23.37
C GLY A 220 9.90 -10.23 -21.94
N ASN A 221 9.76 -9.09 -21.25
CA ASN A 221 9.33 -9.05 -19.86
C ASN A 221 7.80 -9.04 -19.68
N ASN A 222 7.03 -8.76 -20.73
CA ASN A 222 5.56 -8.64 -20.68
C ASN A 222 4.85 -9.84 -21.30
N ARG A 223 5.28 -11.05 -20.96
CA ARG A 223 4.84 -12.30 -21.60
C ARG A 223 3.48 -12.79 -21.13
N TYR A 224 3.17 -12.57 -19.86
CA TYR A 224 1.93 -13.02 -19.23
C TYR A 224 1.17 -11.84 -18.67
N ARG A 225 -0.15 -11.89 -18.73
CA ARG A 225 -1.04 -10.83 -18.25
C ARG A 225 -2.07 -11.40 -17.27
N LEU A 226 -2.26 -10.71 -16.14
CA LEU A 226 -3.41 -10.89 -15.26
C LEU A 226 -4.36 -9.69 -15.43
N SER A 227 -5.66 -9.95 -15.43
CA SER A 227 -6.70 -8.92 -15.39
C SER A 227 -7.38 -8.94 -14.02
N ILE A 228 -7.40 -7.80 -13.35
CA ILE A 228 -8.21 -7.56 -12.15
C ILE A 228 -9.38 -6.68 -12.56
N ASN A 229 -10.59 -7.23 -12.52
CA ASN A 229 -11.82 -6.50 -12.83
C ASN A 229 -12.61 -6.23 -11.55
N ARG A 230 -13.01 -4.98 -11.28
CA ARG A 230 -13.90 -4.65 -10.17
C ARG A 230 -15.35 -4.72 -10.63
N THR A 231 -16.20 -5.52 -9.98
CA THR A 231 -17.55 -5.87 -10.49
C THR A 231 -18.68 -4.98 -9.97
N THR A 232 -18.36 -3.93 -9.21
CA THR A 232 -19.30 -3.06 -8.45
C THR A 232 -20.18 -3.75 -7.42
N GLN A 233 -20.21 -5.08 -7.39
CA GLN A 233 -20.95 -5.83 -6.41
C GLN A 233 -20.25 -5.77 -5.05
N THR A 234 -21.07 -5.83 -4.01
CA THR A 234 -20.64 -5.87 -2.62
C THR A 234 -21.40 -6.97 -1.89
N THR A 235 -20.77 -7.57 -0.89
CA THR A 235 -21.37 -8.59 -0.03
C THR A 235 -21.12 -8.25 1.42
N SER A 236 -21.84 -8.89 2.33
CA SER A 236 -21.71 -8.69 3.76
C SER A 236 -21.69 -10.02 4.51
N THR A 237 -21.13 -9.99 5.72
CA THR A 237 -21.16 -11.11 6.67
C THR A 237 -21.37 -10.55 8.08
N ALA A 238 -22.35 -11.07 8.82
CA ALA A 238 -22.52 -10.80 10.25
C ALA A 238 -21.50 -11.61 11.07
N ILE A 239 -20.95 -11.01 12.13
CA ILE A 239 -19.93 -11.66 12.98
C ILE A 239 -20.28 -11.46 14.48
N PRO A 240 -20.50 -12.56 15.24
CA PRO A 240 -20.69 -13.95 14.77
C PRO A 240 -21.90 -14.08 13.80
N ASN A 241 -22.00 -15.21 13.09
CA ASN A 241 -23.15 -15.49 12.22
C ASN A 241 -24.30 -16.10 13.03
N GLU A 242 -24.72 -15.35 14.04
CA GLU A 242 -25.69 -15.69 15.07
C GLU A 242 -26.52 -14.42 15.37
N ASP A 243 -27.63 -14.57 16.10
CA ASP A 243 -28.55 -13.46 16.39
C ASP A 243 -27.89 -12.36 17.27
N ASP A 244 -26.79 -12.67 17.94
CA ASP A 244 -25.98 -11.76 18.76
C ASP A 244 -24.81 -11.12 17.98
N ALA A 245 -24.90 -11.06 16.64
CA ALA A 245 -23.89 -10.45 15.80
C ALA A 245 -23.50 -9.04 16.31
N THR A 246 -22.21 -8.81 16.54
CA THR A 246 -21.70 -7.52 17.07
C THR A 246 -21.23 -6.56 15.98
N ARG A 247 -21.05 -7.09 14.76
CA ARG A 247 -20.66 -6.30 13.58
C ARG A 247 -21.05 -6.97 12.28
N VAL A 248 -21.09 -6.17 11.22
CA VAL A 248 -21.12 -6.60 9.83
C VAL A 248 -19.80 -6.25 9.16
N THR A 249 -19.23 -7.19 8.41
CA THR A 249 -18.12 -6.90 7.49
C THR A 249 -18.66 -6.70 6.09
N LEU A 250 -18.19 -5.67 5.38
CA LEU A 250 -18.53 -5.44 3.98
C LEU A 250 -17.34 -5.80 3.09
N ASN A 251 -17.64 -6.38 1.94
CA ASN A 251 -16.65 -6.80 0.96
C ASN A 251 -16.99 -6.25 -0.41
N GLU A 252 -15.95 -5.96 -1.20
CA GLU A 252 -16.08 -5.63 -2.62
C GLU A 252 -15.66 -6.80 -3.49
N ILE A 253 -16.42 -7.03 -4.56
CA ILE A 253 -16.19 -8.15 -5.46
C ILE A 253 -15.35 -7.72 -6.67
N TYR A 254 -14.43 -8.61 -7.00
CA TYR A 254 -13.51 -8.56 -8.10
C TYR A 254 -13.60 -9.86 -8.89
N GLN A 255 -13.39 -9.78 -10.20
CA GLN A 255 -13.36 -10.95 -11.07
C GLN A 255 -11.98 -11.11 -11.71
N ILE A 256 -11.40 -12.29 -11.51
CA ILE A 256 -10.10 -12.69 -12.04
C ILE A 256 -10.32 -13.91 -12.93
N GLY A 257 -10.21 -13.72 -14.25
CA GLY A 257 -10.70 -14.73 -15.20
C GLY A 257 -12.21 -14.87 -15.07
N LYS A 258 -12.70 -16.08 -14.76
CA LYS A 258 -14.12 -16.38 -14.49
C LYS A 258 -14.40 -16.62 -13.00
N THR A 259 -13.45 -16.31 -12.13
CA THR A 259 -13.52 -16.60 -10.69
C THR A 259 -13.68 -15.32 -9.91
N ASP A 260 -14.60 -15.34 -8.97
CA ASP A 260 -14.82 -14.22 -8.05
C ASP A 260 -13.81 -14.25 -6.91
N TYR A 261 -13.39 -13.06 -6.56
CA TYR A 261 -12.57 -12.74 -5.42
C TYR A 261 -13.21 -11.58 -4.69
N TYR A 262 -13.05 -11.56 -3.37
CA TYR A 262 -13.52 -10.46 -2.55
C TYR A 262 -12.36 -9.79 -1.80
N MET A 263 -12.53 -8.51 -1.52
CA MET A 263 -11.68 -7.74 -0.62
C MET A 263 -12.53 -7.29 0.56
N HIS A 264 -12.10 -7.60 1.79
CA HIS A 264 -12.71 -7.03 2.99
C HIS A 264 -12.42 -5.53 3.03
N THR A 265 -13.47 -4.71 2.95
CA THR A 265 -13.32 -3.25 2.84
C THR A 265 -13.69 -2.53 4.11
N GLU A 266 -14.74 -2.93 4.81
CA GLU A 266 -15.28 -2.18 5.94
C GLU A 266 -15.71 -3.10 7.09
N ASN A 267 -15.63 -2.57 8.31
CA ASN A 267 -16.33 -3.11 9.47
C ASN A 267 -17.39 -2.08 9.90
N ALA A 268 -18.64 -2.51 10.01
CA ALA A 268 -19.75 -1.76 10.58
C ALA A 268 -20.08 -2.38 11.93
N ARG A 269 -19.93 -1.63 13.03
CA ARG A 269 -20.40 -2.08 14.35
C ARG A 269 -21.87 -1.75 14.52
N PHE A 270 -22.60 -2.57 15.27
CA PHE A 270 -23.91 -2.19 15.77
C PHE A 270 -23.74 -1.24 16.97
N LEU A 271 -24.70 -0.33 17.17
CA LEU A 271 -24.85 0.32 18.46
C LEU A 271 -25.30 -0.78 19.42
N GLY A 272 -24.61 -0.94 20.55
CA GLY A 272 -25.19 -1.71 21.64
C GLY A 272 -26.47 -1.02 22.10
N GLU A 273 -27.45 -1.78 22.58
CA GLU A 273 -28.42 -1.22 23.51
C GLU A 273 -27.61 -0.75 24.73
N ASP A 274 -27.67 0.55 25.03
CA ASP A 274 -27.08 1.12 26.24
C ASP A 274 -27.74 0.55 27.50
#